data_AF-A0A1J4TKA9-F1
#
_entry.id   AF-A0A1J4TKA9-F1
#
_cell.length_a   1.000
_cell.length_b   1.000
_cell.length_c   1.000
_cell.angle_alpha   90.00
_cell.angle_beta   90.00
_cell.angle_gamma   90.00
#
_symmetry.space_group_name_H-M   'P 1'
#
loop_
_entity.id
_entity.type
_entity.pdbx_description
1 polymer ?
#
loop_
_entity_poly.entity_id
_entity_poly.type
_entity_poly.pdbx_seq_one_letter_code
_entity_poly.pdbx_strand_id
1 'polypeptide(L)'
;MIELYKKLVAEKEYIISRQLLRSGTSIGANIEEALAGQTKKDFIAKMSISSKKASETKYWLRLLNERDLTSICVNKLLVDVEEMIKMLTAIVKTSQLGLTKN
;
A
#
# COMPACT_ATOMS: atom_id res chain seq x y z
N MET A 1 6.78 1.56 7.24
CA MET A 1 5.47 1.41 7.94
C MET A 1 5.61 1.09 9.42
N ILE A 2 6.30 0.00 9.81
CA ILE A 2 6.45 -0.37 11.23
C ILE A 2 7.09 0.75 12.07
N GLU A 3 8.15 1.39 11.56
CA GLU A 3 8.78 2.51 12.26
C GLU A 3 7.88 3.74 12.37
N LEU A 4 7.06 4.05 11.36
CA LEU A 4 6.07 5.12 11.44
C LEU A 4 5.01 4.80 12.51
N TYR A 5 4.53 3.56 12.57
CA TYR A 5 3.58 3.11 13.58
C TYR A 5 4.12 3.31 15.00
N LYS A 6 5.37 2.89 15.26
CA LYS A 6 6.00 3.07 16.58
C LYS A 6 6.09 4.55 16.98
N LYS A 7 6.48 5.41 16.04
CA LYS A 7 6.58 6.86 16.29
C LYS A 7 5.22 7.50 16.57
N LEU A 8 4.18 7.16 15.78
CA LEU A 8 2.82 7.65 16.00
C LEU A 8 2.26 7.21 17.37
N VAL A 9 2.49 5.96 17.75
CA VAL A 9 2.11 5.44 19.08
C VAL A 9 2.82 6.21 20.19
N ALA A 10 4.09 6.58 20.01
CA ALA A 10 4.82 7.42 20.97
C ALA A 10 4.23 8.84 21.08
N GLU A 11 3.66 9.38 20.00
CA GLU A 11 2.87 10.63 20.00
C GLU A 11 1.43 10.44 20.50
N LYS A 12 1.07 9.26 20.99
CA LYS A 12 -0.29 8.89 21.45
C LYS A 12 -1.34 8.90 20.33
N GLU A 13 -0.94 8.70 19.08
CA GLU A 13 -1.84 8.46 17.95
C GLU A 13 -2.01 6.95 17.74
N TYR A 14 -3.22 6.43 17.95
CA TYR A 14 -3.50 4.99 17.97
C TYR A 14 -4.48 4.53 16.89
N ILE A 15 -5.25 5.43 16.30
CA ILE A 15 -6.34 5.06 15.40
C ILE A 15 -5.80 4.97 13.98
N ILE A 16 -5.18 6.03 13.48
CA ILE A 16 -4.64 6.09 12.12
C ILE A 16 -3.39 5.22 12.00
N SER A 17 -2.56 5.19 13.04
CA SER A 17 -1.35 4.37 13.11
C SER A 17 -1.67 2.88 12.92
N ARG A 18 -2.77 2.38 13.51
CA ARG A 18 -3.25 1.02 13.26
C ARG A 18 -3.76 0.81 11.84
N GLN A 19 -4.48 1.78 11.27
CA GLN A 19 -4.93 1.69 9.88
C GLN A 19 -3.76 1.68 8.89
N LEU A 20 -2.75 2.51 9.14
CA LEU A 20 -1.51 2.56 8.38
C LEU A 20 -0.72 1.27 8.49
N LEU A 21 -0.53 0.76 9.71
CA LEU A 21 0.17 -0.50 9.92
C LEU A 21 -0.47 -1.63 9.11
N ARG A 22 -1.79 -1.80 9.24
CA ARG A 22 -2.54 -2.85 8.55
C ARG A 22 -2.54 -2.69 7.03
N SER A 23 -2.88 -1.51 6.53
CA SER A 23 -2.92 -1.28 5.07
C SER A 23 -1.53 -1.41 4.45
N GLY A 24 -0.51 -0.84 5.09
CA GLY A 24 0.85 -0.81 4.57
C GLY A 24 1.55 -2.16 4.58
N THR A 25 1.38 -2.98 5.62
CA THR A 25 1.96 -4.34 5.64
C THR A 25 1.21 -5.30 4.73
N SER A 26 -0.10 -5.08 4.52
CA SER A 26 -0.93 -5.90 3.64
C SER A 26 -0.51 -5.80 2.16
N ILE A 27 0.15 -4.72 1.75
CA ILE A 27 0.70 -4.59 0.37
C ILE A 27 1.70 -5.71 0.10
N GLY A 28 2.74 -5.82 0.94
CA GLY A 28 3.77 -6.85 0.80
C GLY A 28 3.19 -8.26 0.93
N ALA A 29 2.30 -8.48 1.91
CA ALA A 29 1.66 -9.79 2.11
C ALA A 29 0.90 -10.26 0.86
N ASN A 30 0.14 -9.37 0.20
CA ASN A 30 -0.56 -9.74 -1.04
C ASN A 30 0.38 -9.92 -2.23
N ILE A 31 1.53 -9.22 -2.27
CA ILE A 31 2.56 -9.47 -3.30
C ILE A 31 3.14 -10.88 -3.14
N GLU A 32 3.51 -11.28 -1.92
CA GLU A 32 4.00 -12.64 -1.63
C GLU A 32 2.96 -13.71 -2.04
N GLU A 33 1.69 -13.49 -1.70
CA GLU A 33 0.60 -14.38 -2.14
C GLU A 33 0.44 -14.41 -3.66
N ALA A 34 0.63 -13.28 -4.35
CA ALA A 34 0.59 -13.23 -5.82
C ALA A 34 1.70 -14.08 -6.44
N LEU A 35 2.92 -14.00 -5.89
CA LEU A 35 4.08 -14.74 -6.36
C LEU A 35 3.97 -16.25 -6.12
N ALA A 36 3.29 -16.66 -5.05
CA ALA A 36 2.95 -18.05 -4.77
C ALA A 36 1.69 -18.54 -5.51
N GLY A 37 1.01 -17.65 -6.24
CA GLY A 37 -0.25 -17.94 -6.92
C GLY A 37 -0.10 -18.96 -8.06
N GLN A 38 -1.11 -19.82 -8.22
CA GLN A 38 -1.05 -20.93 -9.19
C GLN A 38 -1.41 -20.52 -10.62
N THR A 39 -2.11 -19.40 -10.79
CA THR A 39 -2.59 -18.94 -12.10
C THR A 39 -2.32 -17.46 -12.31
N LYS A 40 -2.24 -17.06 -13.58
CA LYS A 40 -2.12 -15.64 -13.95
C LYS A 40 -3.30 -14.80 -13.45
N LYS A 41 -4.51 -15.38 -13.37
CA LYS A 41 -5.69 -14.71 -12.81
C LYS A 41 -5.53 -14.44 -11.31
N ASP A 42 -4.99 -15.40 -10.57
CA ASP A 42 -4.70 -15.28 -9.14
C ASP A 42 -3.63 -14.20 -8.87
N PHE A 43 -2.52 -14.25 -9.62
CA PHE A 43 -1.49 -13.20 -9.59
C PHE A 43 -2.09 -11.80 -9.80
N ILE A 44 -2.93 -11.62 -10.83
CA ILE A 44 -3.58 -10.34 -11.13
C ILE A 44 -4.52 -9.91 -9.99
N ALA A 45 -5.29 -10.83 -9.43
CA ALA A 45 -6.21 -10.53 -8.33
C ALA A 45 -5.45 -10.02 -7.10
N LYS A 46 -4.37 -10.71 -6.70
CA LYS A 46 -3.55 -10.35 -5.55
C LYS A 46 -2.73 -9.07 -5.76
N MET A 47 -2.18 -8.86 -6.96
CA MET A 47 -1.55 -7.59 -7.33
C MET A 47 -2.55 -6.42 -7.32
N SER A 48 -3.79 -6.66 -7.74
CA SER A 48 -4.86 -5.66 -7.68
C SER A 48 -5.24 -5.31 -6.24
N ILE A 49 -5.26 -6.29 -5.33
CA ILE A 49 -5.48 -6.04 -3.89
C ILE A 49 -4.32 -5.23 -3.31
N SER A 50 -3.08 -5.58 -3.65
CA SER A 50 -1.88 -4.81 -3.26
C SER A 50 -1.97 -3.35 -3.69
N SER A 51 -2.39 -3.09 -4.93
CA SER A 51 -2.60 -1.74 -5.45
C SER A 51 -3.67 -0.97 -4.65
N LYS A 52 -4.81 -1.61 -4.34
CA LYS A 52 -5.86 -1.01 -3.50
C LYS A 52 -5.35 -0.67 -2.10
N LYS A 53 -4.53 -1.55 -1.51
CA LYS A 53 -3.92 -1.33 -0.18
C LYS A 53 -2.92 -0.18 -0.19
N ALA A 54 -2.13 -0.04 -1.24
CA ALA A 54 -1.24 1.11 -1.41
C ALA A 54 -2.02 2.44 -1.49
N SER A 55 -3.13 2.48 -2.23
CA SER A 55 -4.02 3.65 -2.28
C SER A 55 -4.65 3.97 -0.91
N GLU A 56 -5.05 2.96 -0.15
CA GLU A 56 -5.55 3.13 1.23
C GLU A 56 -4.46 3.68 2.15
N THR A 57 -3.23 3.14 2.09
CA THR A 57 -2.09 3.67 2.85
C THR A 57 -1.80 5.13 2.50
N LYS A 58 -1.82 5.48 1.20
CA LYS A 58 -1.64 6.88 0.75
C LYS A 58 -2.72 7.80 1.35
N TYR A 59 -3.98 7.37 1.36
CA TYR A 59 -5.06 8.15 1.97
C TYR A 59 -4.79 8.46 3.43
N TRP A 60 -4.39 7.46 4.23
CA TRP A 60 -4.11 7.66 5.65
C TRP A 60 -2.88 8.55 5.89
N LEU A 61 -1.82 8.41 5.08
CA LEU A 61 -0.65 9.29 5.15
C LEU A 61 -1.00 10.75 4.83
N ARG A 62 -1.87 10.97 3.83
CA ARG A 62 -2.36 12.32 3.50
C ARG A 62 -3.18 12.90 4.64
N LEU A 63 -4.09 12.10 5.22
CA LEU A 63 -4.94 12.54 6.32
C LEU A 63 -4.11 12.93 7.55
N LEU A 64 -3.06 12.16 7.89
CA LEU A 64 -2.13 12.54 8.96
C LEU A 64 -1.51 13.92 8.73
N ASN A 65 -1.07 14.18 7.51
CA ASN A 65 -0.37 15.41 7.14
C ASN A 65 -1.31 16.62 7.01
N GLU A 66 -2.49 16.45 6.42
CA GLU A 66 -3.45 17.53 6.16
C GLU A 66 -4.21 17.98 7.43
N ARG A 67 -4.20 17.17 8.49
CA ARG A 67 -4.92 17.43 9.74
C ARG A 67 -3.99 17.68 10.94
N ASP A 68 -2.69 17.85 10.69
CA ASP A 68 -1.66 18.07 11.71
C ASP A 68 -1.75 17.07 12.88
N LEU A 69 -2.06 15.80 12.58
CA LEU A 69 -2.28 14.75 13.58
C LEU A 69 -0.98 14.14 14.12
N THR A 70 0.16 14.59 13.59
CA THR A 70 1.49 14.13 13.96
C THR A 70 2.53 15.20 13.65
N SER A 71 3.59 15.26 14.44
CA SER A 71 4.76 16.11 14.13
C SER A 71 5.72 15.45 13.14
N ILE A 72 5.47 14.18 12.81
CA ILE A 72 6.32 13.37 11.94
C ILE A 72 6.11 13.78 10.47
N CYS A 73 7.19 14.19 9.80
CA CYS A 73 7.15 14.44 8.36
C CYS A 73 6.93 13.12 7.58
N VAL A 74 5.81 13.05 6.85
CA VAL A 74 5.44 11.88 6.03
C VAL A 74 5.56 12.13 4.53
N ASN A 75 6.09 13.28 4.09
CA ASN A 75 6.17 13.67 2.67
C ASN A 75 6.95 12.66 1.83
N LYS A 76 8.06 12.12 2.35
CA LYS A 76 8.81 11.08 1.64
C LYS A 76 7.97 9.80 1.46
N LEU A 77 7.26 9.38 2.51
CA LEU A 77 6.40 8.20 2.44
C LEU A 77 5.23 8.39 1.47
N LEU A 78 4.72 9.61 1.33
CA LEU A 78 3.71 9.96 0.34
C LEU A 78 4.21 9.83 -1.10
N VAL A 79 5.47 10.19 -1.35
CA VAL A 79 6.13 9.98 -2.66
C VAL A 79 6.34 8.49 -2.90
N ASP A 80 6.92 7.78 -1.93
CA ASP A 80 7.23 6.35 -2.04
C ASP A 80 5.96 5.51 -2.33
N VAL A 81 4.86 5.79 -1.62
CA VAL A 81 3.60 5.06 -1.85
C VAL A 81 2.96 5.41 -3.19
N GLU A 82 3.12 6.64 -3.69
CA GLU A 82 2.63 7.04 -5.00
C GLU A 82 3.37 6.30 -6.12
N GLU A 83 4.69 6.18 -6.02
CA GLU A 83 5.49 5.38 -6.95
C GLU A 83 5.11 3.91 -6.89
N MET A 84 4.88 3.37 -5.70
CA MET A 84 4.40 2.00 -5.50
C MET A 84 3.05 1.75 -6.17
N ILE A 85 2.10 2.67 -6.05
CA ILE A 85 0.79 2.59 -6.73
C ILE A 85 0.98 2.56 -8.25
N LYS A 86 1.85 3.41 -8.81
CA LYS A 86 2.13 3.45 -10.26
C LYS A 86 2.72 2.13 -10.75
N MET A 87 3.70 1.58 -10.02
CA MET A 87 4.30 0.28 -10.35
C MET A 87 3.27 -0.85 -10.31
N LEU A 88 2.52 -0.97 -9.22
CA LEU A 88 1.49 -2.01 -9.07
C LEU A 88 0.41 -1.89 -10.16
N THR A 89 -0.01 -0.67 -10.49
CA THR A 89 -0.98 -0.43 -11.57
C THR A 89 -0.44 -0.86 -12.93
N ALA A 90 0.83 -0.55 -13.23
CA ALA A 90 1.46 -0.97 -14.47
C ALA A 90 1.59 -2.50 -14.58
N ILE A 91 1.94 -3.17 -13.47
CA ILE A 91 2.00 -4.63 -13.39
C ILE A 91 0.63 -5.24 -13.68
N VAL A 92 -0.43 -4.76 -13.02
CA VAL A 92 -1.80 -5.25 -13.22
C VAL A 92 -2.23 -5.07 -14.67
N LYS A 93 -2.07 -3.87 -15.25
CA LYS A 93 -2.45 -3.57 -16.64
C LYS A 93 -1.73 -4.47 -17.64
N THR A 94 -0.41 -4.59 -17.53
CA THR A 94 0.40 -5.41 -18.43
C THR A 94 0.04 -6.89 -18.32
N SER A 95 -0.22 -7.37 -17.10
CA SER A 95 -0.61 -8.75 -16.86
C SER A 95 -1.98 -9.08 -17.45
N GLN A 96 -2.94 -8.15 -17.37
CA GLN A 96 -4.26 -8.29 -17.99
C GLN A 96 -4.19 -8.33 -19.52
N LEU A 97 -3.38 -7.48 -20.14
CA LEU A 97 -3.17 -7.51 -21.61
C LEU A 97 -2.60 -8.84 -22.08
N GLY A 98 -1.76 -9.48 -21.26
CA GLY A 98 -1.23 -10.80 -21.56
C GLY A 98 -2.22 -11.94 -21.34
N LEU A 99 -3.45 -11.70 -20.88
CA LEU A 99 -4.53 -12.70 -20.85
C LEU A 99 -5.40 -12.64 -22.11
N THR A 100 -5.56 -11.45 -22.71
CA THR A 100 -6.41 -11.24 -23.89
C THR A 100 -5.73 -11.60 -25.22
N LYS A 101 -4.43 -11.92 -25.19
CA LYS A 101 -3.62 -12.29 -26.36
C LYS A 101 -3.51 -13.81 -26.57
N ASN A 102 -4.11 -14.62 -25.70
CA ASN A 102 -4.21 -16.08 -25.80
C ASN A 102 -5.66 -16.48 -26.05
#